data_AF-A0A8S3EX65-F1
#
_entry.id   AF-A0A8S3EX65-F1
#
_cell.length_a   1.000
_cell.length_b   1.000
_cell.length_c   1.000
_cell.angle_alpha   90.00
_cell.angle_beta   90.00
_cell.angle_gamma   90.00
#
_symmetry.space_group_name_H-M   'P 1'
#
loop_
_entity.id
_entity.type
_entity.pdbx_description
1 polymer ?
#
loop_
_entity_poly.entity_id
_entity_poly.type
_entity_poly.pdbx_seq_one_letter_code
_entity_poly.pdbx_strand_id
1 'polypeptide(L)'
;MSSSQFVRRIISTTEAGPIGGPYSQGVVIGHTLYLSGSIGLDPTTGLFAGEGVQEQARQSLKNLGEVLKAAGASYKNGELIETENSIC
;
A
#
# COMPACT_ATOMS: atom_id res chain seq x y z
N MET A 1 -2.61 -30.21 -18.45
CA MET A 1 -3.24 -28.92 -18.08
C MET A 1 -2.28 -28.24 -17.11
N SER A 2 -1.41 -27.37 -17.61
CA SER A 2 -0.47 -26.64 -16.76
C SER A 2 -1.25 -25.57 -16.00
N SER A 3 -1.44 -25.76 -14.70
CA SER A 3 -2.02 -24.74 -13.84
C SER A 3 -1.02 -23.58 -13.76
N SER A 4 -1.23 -22.51 -14.54
CA SER A 4 -0.50 -21.26 -14.34
C SER A 4 -0.85 -20.73 -12.95
N GLN A 5 0.03 -20.98 -11.98
CA GLN A 5 -0.16 -20.55 -10.61
C GLN A 5 0.35 -19.11 -10.49
N PHE A 6 -0.57 -18.17 -10.34
CA PHE A 6 -0.21 -16.79 -10.02
C PHE A 6 0.22 -16.71 -8.55
N VAL A 7 1.43 -16.19 -8.31
CA VAL A 7 1.90 -15.90 -6.95
C VAL A 7 1.21 -14.62 -6.46
N ARG A 8 0.50 -14.74 -5.33
CA ARG A 8 -0.11 -13.60 -4.64
C ARG A 8 0.81 -13.15 -3.50
N ARG A 9 1.28 -11.91 -3.56
CA ARG A 9 2.07 -11.28 -2.49
C ARG A 9 1.21 -10.29 -1.72
N ILE A 10 1.16 -10.46 -0.40
CA ILE A 10 0.47 -9.53 0.50
C ILE A 10 1.43 -8.42 0.90
N ILE A 11 0.99 -7.17 0.76
CA ILE A 11 1.76 -5.99 1.15
C ILE A 11 1.25 -5.50 2.50
N SER A 12 2.19 -5.33 3.43
CA SER A 12 1.94 -4.78 4.76
C SER A 12 3.14 -3.94 5.17
N THR A 13 2.88 -2.76 5.71
CA THR A 13 3.87 -1.82 6.25
C THR A 13 3.32 -1.17 7.52
N THR A 14 4.19 -0.92 8.48
CA THR A 14 3.88 -0.16 9.70
C THR A 14 3.74 1.33 9.44
N GLU A 15 4.35 1.83 8.36
CA GLU A 15 4.44 3.26 8.04
C GLU A 15 3.15 3.86 7.47
N ALA A 16 2.22 3.03 6.99
CA ALA A 16 0.93 3.46 6.44
C ALA A 16 -0.22 3.44 7.46
N GLY A 17 0.08 3.09 8.72
CA GLY A 17 -0.87 3.04 9.82
C GLY A 17 -1.57 1.69 9.98
N PRO A 18 -2.23 1.48 11.14
CA PRO A 18 -2.82 0.20 11.48
C PRO A 18 -3.99 -0.15 10.57
N ILE A 19 -4.10 -1.43 10.24
CA ILE A 19 -5.24 -1.99 9.51
C ILE A 19 -6.42 -2.14 10.47
N GLY A 20 -7.55 -1.49 10.17
CA GLY A 20 -8.75 -1.49 11.00
C GLY A 20 -9.70 -2.68 10.81
N GLY A 21 -9.29 -3.79 10.16
CA GLY A 21 -10.17 -4.91 9.85
C GLY A 21 -9.52 -6.05 9.04
N PRO A 22 -10.28 -7.09 8.63
CA PRO A 22 -9.76 -8.25 7.92
C PRO A 22 -9.49 -7.96 6.43
N TYR A 23 -8.58 -7.04 6.14
CA TYR A 23 -8.12 -6.70 4.79
C TYR A 23 -6.61 -6.49 4.77
N SER A 24 -5.99 -6.53 3.59
CA SER A 24 -4.57 -6.23 3.39
C SER A 24 -4.40 -4.79 2.89
N GLN A 25 -3.33 -4.10 3.29
CA GLN A 25 -3.06 -2.74 2.77
C GLN A 25 -2.87 -2.75 1.25
N GLY A 26 -2.25 -3.80 0.72
CA GLY A 26 -2.23 -4.07 -0.72
C GLY A 26 -1.98 -5.53 -1.04
N VAL A 27 -2.27 -5.91 -2.28
CA VAL A 27 -2.04 -7.25 -2.82
C VAL A 27 -1.46 -7.12 -4.23
N VAL A 28 -0.36 -7.81 -4.48
CA VAL A 28 0.25 -7.93 -5.82
C VAL A 28 -0.06 -9.30 -6.40
N ILE A 29 -0.56 -9.32 -7.63
CA ILE A 29 -0.79 -10.53 -8.43
C ILE A 29 -0.26 -10.27 -9.83
N GLY A 30 0.74 -11.04 -10.26
CA GLY A 30 1.47 -10.76 -11.49
C GLY A 30 2.04 -9.34 -11.47
N HIS A 31 1.71 -8.53 -12.46
CA HIS A 31 2.18 -7.14 -12.59
C HIS A 31 1.17 -6.09 -12.08
N THR A 32 0.10 -6.51 -11.40
CA THR A 32 -0.93 -5.58 -10.91
C THR A 32 -0.89 -5.49 -9.39
N LEU A 33 -0.88 -4.26 -8.88
CA LEU A 33 -1.02 -3.94 -7.47
C LEU A 33 -2.43 -3.42 -7.18
N TYR A 34 -3.14 -4.12 -6.29
CA TYR A 34 -4.40 -3.67 -5.73
C TYR A 34 -4.12 -3.04 -4.37
N LEU A 35 -4.52 -1.78 -4.20
CA LEU A 35 -4.40 -1.06 -2.93
C LEU A 35 -5.77 -0.97 -2.26
N SER A 36 -5.79 -1.15 -0.95
CA SER A 36 -6.97 -0.84 -0.15
C SER A 36 -7.15 0.66 0.01
N GLY A 37 -8.39 1.08 0.28
CA GLY A 37 -8.68 2.47 0.62
C GLY A 37 -7.92 2.87 1.88
N SER A 38 -7.21 3.99 1.81
CA SER A 38 -6.50 4.58 2.94
C SER A 38 -7.27 5.78 3.47
N ILE A 39 -7.42 5.87 4.78
CA ILE A 39 -7.97 7.04 5.46
C ILE A 39 -6.83 7.93 5.96
N GLY A 40 -7.12 9.22 6.17
CA GLY A 40 -6.17 10.24 6.59
C GLY A 40 -5.72 10.14 8.05
N LEU A 41 -5.44 8.93 8.54
CA LEU A 41 -4.90 8.69 9.87
C LEU A 41 -3.39 8.86 9.89
N ASP A 42 -2.88 9.49 10.94
CA ASP A 42 -1.45 9.50 11.23
C ASP A 42 -1.06 8.11 11.77
N PRO A 43 -0.07 7.42 11.15
CA PRO A 43 0.36 6.09 11.55
C PRO A 43 0.95 6.04 12.98
N THR A 44 1.45 7.17 13.48
CA THR A 44 2.08 7.30 14.80
C THR A 44 1.05 7.45 15.90
N THR A 45 0.02 8.27 15.66
CA THR A 45 -0.98 8.62 16.68
C THR A 45 -2.26 7.78 16.57
N GLY A 46 -2.54 7.22 15.39
CA GLY A 46 -3.79 6.53 15.10
C GLY A 46 -5.00 7.47 14.98
N LEU A 47 -4.78 8.80 14.98
CA LEU A 47 -5.82 9.82 14.87
C LEU A 47 -5.81 10.46 13.48
N PHE A 48 -6.88 11.16 13.12
CA PHE A 48 -6.90 11.93 11.88
C PHE A 48 -5.83 13.02 11.89
N ALA A 49 -5.14 13.19 10.76
CA ALA A 49 -4.06 14.17 10.60
C ALA A 49 -4.54 15.65 10.60
N GLY A 50 -5.83 15.88 10.83
CA GLY A 50 -6.45 17.20 10.93
C GLY A 50 -7.96 17.11 10.91
N GLU A 51 -8.62 18.23 11.22
CA GLU A 51 -10.09 18.34 11.18
C GLU A 51 -10.62 18.55 9.75
N GLY A 52 -9.76 19.01 8.83
CA GLY A 52 -10.12 19.31 7.45
C GLY A 52 -9.93 18.15 6.47
N VAL A 53 -10.72 18.19 5.40
CA VAL A 53 -10.64 17.21 4.30
C VAL A 53 -9.30 17.26 3.57
N GLN A 54 -8.64 18.43 3.52
CA GLN A 54 -7.39 18.62 2.80
C GLN A 54 -6.23 17.91 3.51
N GLU A 55 -6.16 18.05 4.83
CA GLU A 55 -5.18 17.40 5.71
C GLU A 55 -5.35 15.89 5.68
N GLN A 56 -6.60 15.43 5.79
CA GLN A 56 -6.92 14.01 5.73
C GLN A 56 -6.63 13.41 4.34
N ALA A 57 -6.95 14.13 3.26
CA ALA A 57 -6.62 13.68 1.90
C ALA A 57 -5.11 13.60 1.70
N ARG A 58 -4.35 14.60 2.17
CA ARG A 58 -2.88 14.60 2.09
C ARG A 58 -2.28 13.43 2.85
N GLN A 59 -2.79 13.14 4.05
CA GLN A 59 -2.32 12.02 4.86
C GLN A 59 -2.72 10.67 4.23
N SER A 60 -3.95 10.55 3.72
CA SER A 60 -4.42 9.35 3.02
C SER A 60 -3.50 9.01 1.85
N LEU A 61 -3.17 10.01 1.02
CA LEU A 61 -2.19 9.85 -0.04
C LEU A 61 -0.84 9.43 0.54
N LYS A 62 -0.28 10.16 1.51
CA LYS A 62 1.01 9.82 2.13
C LYS A 62 1.07 8.34 2.57
N ASN A 63 0.03 7.85 3.24
CA ASN A 63 -0.09 6.46 3.67
C ASN A 63 -0.08 5.49 2.47
N LEU A 64 -0.82 5.78 1.39
CA LEU A 64 -0.78 4.99 0.15
C LEU A 64 0.63 4.96 -0.46
N GLY A 65 1.36 6.07 -0.37
CA GLY A 65 2.75 6.17 -0.80
C GLY A 65 3.68 5.21 -0.06
N GLU A 66 3.47 5.03 1.24
CA GLU A 66 4.25 4.07 2.03
C GLU A 66 3.91 2.62 1.68
N VAL A 67 2.63 2.32 1.39
CA VAL A 67 2.23 0.98 0.88
C VAL A 67 2.82 0.72 -0.51
N LEU A 68 2.82 1.74 -1.39
CA LEU A 68 3.44 1.67 -2.71
C LEU A 68 4.93 1.36 -2.61
N LYS A 69 5.67 2.07 -1.73
CA LYS A 69 7.08 1.80 -1.48
C LYS A 69 7.32 0.38 -0.97
N ALA A 70 6.49 -0.11 -0.05
CA ALA A 70 6.57 -1.49 0.44
C ALA A 70 6.31 -2.52 -0.67
N ALA A 71 5.57 -2.15 -1.71
CA ALA A 71 5.35 -2.97 -2.89
C ALA A 71 6.49 -2.87 -3.94
N GLY A 72 7.43 -1.92 -3.81
CA GLY A 72 8.46 -1.60 -4.81
C GLY A 72 8.06 -0.52 -5.82
N ALA A 73 6.90 0.13 -5.64
CA ALA A 73 6.34 1.11 -6.55
C ALA A 73 6.44 2.55 -6.03
N SER A 74 6.18 3.52 -6.92
CA SER A 74 6.11 4.95 -6.56
C SER A 74 4.99 5.63 -7.34
N TYR A 75 4.56 6.82 -6.92
CA TYR A 75 3.54 7.60 -7.63
C TYR A 75 3.90 7.95 -9.07
N LYS A 76 5.20 7.93 -9.41
CA LYS A 76 5.67 8.43 -10.70
C LYS A 76 5.31 7.51 -11.85
N ASN A 77 5.13 6.22 -11.58
CA ASN A 77 4.79 5.23 -12.60
C ASN A 77 3.70 4.32 -12.03
N GLY A 78 2.56 4.21 -12.72
CA GLY A 78 1.56 3.17 -12.45
C GLY A 78 2.03 1.75 -12.79
N GLU A 79 3.35 1.55 -12.92
CA GLU A 79 4.01 0.27 -13.06
C GLU A 79 4.61 -0.12 -11.70
N LEU A 80 4.39 -1.37 -11.32
CA LEU A 80 5.24 -2.02 -10.34
C LEU A 80 6.64 -2.06 -10.93
N ILE A 81 7.50 -1.14 -10.48
CA ILE A 81 8.93 -1.25 -10.74
C ILE A 81 9.35 -2.47 -9.91
N GLU A 82 9.74 -3.56 -10.56
CA GLU A 82 10.53 -4.59 -9.90
C GLU A 82 11.88 -3.95 -9.56
N THR A 83 11.93 -3.11 -8.53
CA THR A 83 13.18 -2.77 -7.88
C THR A 83 13.70 -4.10 -7.41
N GLU A 84 14.80 -4.56 -8.02
CA GLU A 84 15.49 -5.83 -7.79
C GLU A 84 15.76 -6.06 -6.31
N ASN A 85 14.73 -6.46 -5.57
CA ASN A 85 14.90 -7.01 -4.25
C ASN A 85 14.97 -8.51 -4.49
N SER A 86 16.19 -8.93 -4.80
CA SER A 86 16.63 -10.31 -4.61
C SER A 86 16.19 -10.75 -3.20
N ILE A 87 15.17 -11.58 -3.15
CA ILE A 87 14.83 -12.37 -1.99
C ILE A 87 14.61 -13.79 -2.49
N CYS A 88 15.70 -14.56 -2.37
CA CYS A 88 15.68 -16.01 -2.26
C CYS A 88 14.78 -16.46 -1.10
#